data_AF-A0A6V7KAE4-F1
#
_entry.id   AF-A0A6V7KAE4-F1
#
_cell.length_a   1.000
_cell.length_b   1.000
_cell.length_c   1.000
_cell.angle_alpha   90.00
_cell.angle_beta   90.00
_cell.angle_gamma   90.00
#
_symmetry.space_group_name_H-M   'P 1'
#
loop_
_entity.id
_entity.type
_entity.pdbx_description
1 polymer ?
#
loop_
_entity_poly.entity_id
_entity_poly.type
_entity_poly.pdbx_seq_one_letter_code
_entity_poly.pdbx_strand_id
1 'polypeptide(L)'
;EWFADHVGIPVGEHREGSYYMLEVHYNNPSLKKAIDSSGLRIHLTPKLRENEAGIFVAGVAVSPLHFVPPRQREYATAGYCSPDCTNK
;
A
#
# COMPACT_ATOMS: atom_id res chain seq x y z
N GLU A 1 -3.63 10.52 9.45
CA GLU A 1 -4.32 11.65 8.78
C GLU A 1 -5.75 11.24 8.47
N TRP A 2 -6.67 12.20 8.45
CA TRP A 2 -8.06 11.98 8.06
C TRP A 2 -8.23 12.32 6.58
N PHE A 3 -9.08 11.57 5.87
CA PHE A 3 -9.51 11.95 4.52
C PHE A 3 -10.30 13.26 4.57
N ALA A 4 -10.30 13.99 3.46
CA ALA A 4 -11.19 15.14 3.30
C ALA A 4 -12.66 14.69 3.40
N ASP A 5 -13.54 15.55 3.90
CA ASP A 5 -14.94 15.18 4.18
C ASP A 5 -15.73 14.72 2.95
N HIS A 6 -15.34 15.11 1.75
CA HIS A 6 -15.98 14.70 0.50
C HIS A 6 -15.35 13.44 -0.11
N VAL A 7 -14.43 12.77 0.60
CA VAL A 7 -13.65 11.62 0.10
C VAL A 7 -13.72 10.43 1.06
N GLY A 8 -13.83 9.21 0.53
CA GLY A 8 -13.70 7.98 1.32
C GLY A 8 -13.27 6.78 0.48
N ILE A 9 -12.64 5.79 1.11
CA ILE A 9 -12.33 4.50 0.47
C ILE A 9 -13.58 3.61 0.57
N PRO A 10 -14.17 3.14 -0.55
CA PRO A 10 -15.27 2.18 -0.50
C PRO A 10 -14.79 0.86 0.10
N VAL A 11 -15.61 0.27 0.97
CA VAL A 11 -15.32 -0.97 1.68
C VAL A 11 -16.52 -1.89 1.58
N GLY A 12 -16.27 -3.19 1.41
CA GLY A 12 -17.34 -4.20 1.33
C GLY A 12 -18.17 -4.10 0.06
N GLU A 13 -17.53 -3.86 -1.09
CA GLU A 13 -18.19 -3.77 -2.40
C GLU A 13 -19.05 -5.00 -2.74
N HIS A 14 -18.68 -6.17 -2.21
CA HIS A 14 -19.49 -7.37 -2.29
C HIS A 14 -20.22 -7.62 -0.97
N ARG A 15 -21.55 -7.80 -1.06
CA ARG A 15 -22.43 -8.07 0.09
C ARG A 15 -22.04 -9.31 0.90
N GLU A 16 -21.43 -10.28 0.23
CA GLU A 16 -20.94 -11.52 0.83
C GLU A 16 -19.50 -11.76 0.37
N GLY A 17 -18.66 -12.32 1.24
CA GLY A 17 -17.30 -12.73 0.88
C GLY A 17 -16.25 -11.62 0.81
N SER A 18 -16.50 -10.44 1.38
CA SER A 18 -15.49 -9.38 1.51
C SER A 18 -14.55 -9.64 2.69
N TYR A 19 -13.25 -9.81 2.42
CA TYR A 19 -12.20 -10.01 3.43
C TYR A 19 -11.10 -8.95 3.30
N TYR A 20 -10.44 -8.62 4.41
CA TYR A 20 -9.30 -7.70 4.44
C TYR A 20 -8.05 -8.43 4.89
N MET A 21 -6.93 -8.12 4.26
CA MET A 21 -5.61 -8.63 4.63
C MET A 21 -4.84 -7.57 5.42
N LEU A 22 -4.33 -7.95 6.59
CA LEU A 22 -3.40 -7.15 7.36
C LEU A 22 -2.02 -7.80 7.27
N GLU A 23 -1.05 -7.07 6.74
CA GLU A 23 0.35 -7.46 6.73
C GLU A 23 1.14 -6.64 7.77
N VAL A 24 1.90 -7.32 8.64
CA VAL A 24 2.72 -6.69 9.68
C VAL A 24 4.17 -7.11 9.49
N HIS A 25 5.06 -6.13 9.26
CA HIS A 25 6.49 -6.37 9.14
C HIS A 25 7.20 -6.24 10.50
N TYR A 26 7.78 -7.33 10.99
CA TYR A 26 8.57 -7.34 12.23
C TYR A 26 10.07 -7.26 11.95
N ASN A 27 10.69 -6.14 12.31
CA ASN A 27 12.14 -6.02 12.33
C ASN A 27 12.68 -6.38 13.72
N ASN A 28 13.08 -7.64 13.93
CA ASN A 28 13.50 -8.18 15.24
C ASN A 28 14.94 -8.75 15.21
N PRO A 29 15.98 -7.91 15.05
CA PRO A 29 17.36 -8.38 14.91
C PRO A 29 17.91 -9.07 16.16
N SER A 30 17.40 -8.69 17.35
CA SER A 30 17.79 -9.29 18.63
C SER A 30 17.00 -10.54 19.01
N LEU A 31 16.12 -11.04 18.12
CA LEU A 31 15.29 -12.24 18.32
C LEU A 31 14.53 -12.25 19.66
N LYS A 32 14.04 -11.08 20.08
CA LYS A 32 13.28 -10.96 21.33
C LYS A 32 11.95 -11.67 21.19
N LYS A 33 11.57 -12.42 22.23
CA LYS A 33 10.22 -12.97 22.34
C LYS A 33 9.26 -11.83 22.67
N ALA A 34 8.15 -11.75 21.93
CA ALA A 34 7.07 -10.81 22.18
C ALA A 34 5.74 -11.49 21.87
N ILE A 35 4.71 -11.09 22.61
CA ILE A 35 3.32 -11.32 22.24
C ILE A 35 2.86 -9.98 21.67
N ASP A 36 2.49 -9.97 20.40
CA ASP A 36 2.05 -8.76 19.71
C ASP A 36 0.56 -8.85 19.37
N SER A 37 -0.11 -7.71 19.48
CA SER A 37 -1.51 -7.50 19.08
C SER A 37 -1.66 -6.22 18.26
N SER A 38 -0.62 -5.87 17.49
CA SER A 38 -0.63 -4.73 16.60
C SER A 38 -1.66 -4.91 15.48
N GLY A 39 -2.18 -3.80 14.99
CA GLY A 39 -3.15 -3.81 13.90
C GLY A 39 -3.59 -2.42 13.49
N LEU A 40 -4.68 -2.37 12.74
CA LEU A 40 -5.26 -1.13 12.24
C LEU A 40 -6.64 -0.88 12.84
N ARG A 41 -6.95 0.38 13.16
CA ARG A 41 -8.32 0.81 13.46
C ARG A 41 -8.91 1.49 12.24
N ILE A 42 -10.04 0.96 11.76
CA ILE A 42 -10.77 1.51 10.62
C ILE A 42 -12.00 2.26 11.13
N HIS A 43 -12.16 3.51 10.70
CA HIS A 43 -13.32 4.34 11.01
C HIS A 43 -14.28 4.33 9.81
N LEU A 44 -15.48 3.80 10.01
CA LEU A 44 -16.45 3.57 8.94
C LEU A 44 -17.64 4.52 9.03
N THR A 45 -18.25 4.80 7.88
CA THR A 45 -19.53 5.49 7.75
C THR A 45 -20.43 4.71 6.81
N PRO A 46 -21.73 4.56 7.09
CA PRO A 46 -22.67 3.93 6.16
C PRO A 46 -23.02 4.83 4.96
N LYS A 47 -22.75 6.14 5.06
CA LYS A 47 -23.02 7.11 3.98
C LYS A 47 -21.79 7.23 3.07
N LEU A 48 -21.97 6.90 1.79
CA LEU A 48 -20.96 7.15 0.75
C LEU A 48 -20.65 8.64 0.66
N ARG A 49 -19.37 8.95 0.44
CA ARG A 49 -18.88 10.31 0.19
C ARG A 49 -18.99 10.64 -1.30
N GLU A 50 -18.78 11.90 -1.64
CA GLU A 50 -18.91 12.39 -3.03
C GLU A 50 -17.87 11.76 -3.98
N ASN A 51 -16.65 11.55 -3.49
CA ASN A 51 -15.55 11.01 -4.27
C ASN A 51 -14.97 9.75 -3.60
N GLU A 52 -14.67 8.75 -4.42
CA GLU A 52 -13.98 7.55 -3.97
C GLU A 52 -12.47 7.77 -4.00
N ALA A 53 -11.82 7.45 -2.88
CA ALA A 53 -10.36 7.44 -2.81
C ALA A 53 -9.80 6.14 -3.41
N GLY A 54 -8.71 6.28 -4.15
CA GLY A 54 -7.87 5.18 -4.60
C GLY A 54 -6.43 5.35 -4.11
N ILE A 55 -5.69 4.25 -4.07
CA ILE A 55 -4.25 4.26 -3.79
C ILE A 55 -3.53 3.91 -5.09
N PHE A 56 -2.64 4.80 -5.53
CA PHE A 56 -1.80 4.57 -6.70
C PHE A 56 -0.35 4.34 -6.26
N VAL A 57 0.22 3.21 -6.67
CA VAL A 57 1.61 2.85 -6.38
C VAL A 57 2.40 2.88 -7.68
N ALA A 58 3.48 3.68 -7.71
CA ALA A 58 4.38 3.79 -8.83
C ALA A 58 5.84 3.69 -8.37
N GLY A 59 6.69 3.12 -9.22
CA GLY A 59 8.11 2.91 -8.91
C GLY A 59 8.65 1.65 -9.58
N VAL A 60 9.71 1.09 -9.00
CA VAL A 60 10.29 -0.18 -9.46
C VAL A 60 9.78 -1.32 -8.59
N ALA A 61 9.29 -2.38 -9.24
CA ALA A 61 8.81 -3.57 -8.56
C ALA A 61 9.95 -4.30 -7.83
N VAL A 62 9.63 -4.92 -6.70
CA VAL A 62 10.58 -5.77 -5.97
C VAL A 62 10.86 -7.01 -6.83
N SER A 63 12.06 -7.11 -7.37
CA SER A 63 12.46 -8.18 -8.26
C SER A 63 13.95 -8.51 -8.08
N PRO A 64 14.36 -9.79 -8.11
CA PRO A 64 15.77 -10.17 -8.14
C PRO A 64 16.54 -9.63 -9.36
N LEU A 65 15.83 -9.20 -10.40
CA LEU A 65 16.41 -8.60 -11.61
C LEU A 65 16.74 -7.12 -11.43
N HIS A 66 16.25 -6.49 -10.36
CA HIS A 66 16.62 -5.12 -10.01
C HIS A 66 17.71 -5.15 -8.92
N PHE A 67 18.86 -4.55 -9.22
CA PHE A 67 19.98 -4.51 -8.28
C PHE A 67 20.72 -3.18 -8.36
N VAL A 68 21.31 -2.79 -7.23
CA VAL A 68 22.26 -1.69 -7.13
C VAL A 68 23.66 -2.29 -7.09
N PRO A 69 24.55 -1.98 -8.05
CA PRO A 69 25.90 -2.51 -8.04
C PRO A 69 26.67 -2.09 -6.78
N PRO A 70 27.57 -2.93 -6.24
CA PRO A 70 28.36 -2.56 -5.08
C PRO A 70 29.35 -1.42 -5.41
N ARG A 71 29.70 -0.64 -4.38
CA ARG A 71 30.74 0.43 -4.42
C ARG A 71 30.48 1.59 -5.39
N GLN A 72 29.23 1.83 -5.77
CA GLN A 72 28.90 3.00 -6.59
C GLN A 72 28.85 4.27 -5.73
N ARG A 73 29.44 5.35 -6.23
CA ARG A 73 29.30 6.68 -5.61
C ARG A 73 27.88 7.21 -5.77
N GLU A 74 27.27 6.98 -6.93
CA GLU A 74 25.91 7.38 -7.29
C GLU A 74 25.28 6.32 -8.21
N TYR A 75 24.00 6.02 -8.04
CA TYR A 75 23.23 5.12 -8.90
C TYR A 75 21.75 5.53 -8.88
N ALA A 76 21.11 5.55 -10.04
CA ALA A 76 19.71 5.92 -10.17
C ALA A 76 18.87 4.72 -10.64
N THR A 77 17.73 4.53 -10.00
CA THR A 77 16.70 3.57 -10.40
C THR A 77 15.47 4.36 -10.81
N ALA A 78 14.86 4.00 -11.94
CA ALA A 78 13.65 4.65 -12.44
C ALA A 78 12.60 3.60 -12.79
N GLY A 79 11.39 3.80 -12.27
CA GLY A 79 10.20 3.08 -12.67
C GLY A 79 9.36 3.96 -13.58
N TYR A 80 8.73 3.37 -14.58
CA TYR A 80 7.99 4.09 -15.60
C TYR A 80 6.57 3.56 -15.72
N CYS A 81 5.64 4.47 -15.94
CA CYS A 81 4.28 4.19 -16.38
C CYS A 81 4.23 4.68 -17.83
N SER A 82 4.28 3.77 -18.81
CA SER A 82 4.22 4.16 -20.23
C SER A 82 2.81 4.68 -20.57
N PRO A 83 2.63 5.41 -21.68
CA PRO A 83 1.30 5.83 -22.09
C PRO A 83 0.31 4.66 -22.23
N ASP A 84 0.79 3.45 -22.56
CA ASP A 84 -0.04 2.24 -22.63
C ASP A 84 -0.62 1.83 -21.26
N CYS A 85 -0.03 2.28 -20.15
CA CYS A 85 -0.53 2.02 -18.81
C CYS A 85 -1.74 2.92 -18.46
N THR A 86 -1.82 4.14 -19.02
CA THR A 86 -2.87 5.12 -18.70
C THR A 86 -3.88 5.34 -19.81
N ASN A 87 -3.48 5.16 -21.08
CA ASN A 87 -4.35 5.25 -22.22
C ASN A 87 -4.89 3.84 -22.52
N LYS A 88 -6.20 3.68 -22.42
CA LYS A 88 -6.93 2.51 -22.95
C LYS A 88 -7.69 2.92 -24.20
#